data_AF-A0A9D1RV67-F1
#
_entry.id   AF-A0A9D1RV67-F1
#
_cell.length_a   1.000
_cell.length_b   1.000
_cell.length_c   1.000
_cell.angle_alpha   90.00
_cell.angle_beta   90.00
_cell.angle_gamma   90.00
#
_symmetry.space_group_name_H-M   'P 1'
#
loop_
_entity.id
_entity.type
_entity.pdbx_description
1 polymer ?
#
loop_
_entity_poly.entity_id
_entity_poly.type
_entity_poly.pdbx_seq_one_letter_code
_entity_poly.pdbx_strand_id
1 'polypeptide(L)'
;MTIKELETLVDLPRTSIRYYEREGLIAPSRSDNNYRDYTQADADALQKIKLLRKLHLEVDTIRLIQQGSLSLDQALDDQLRTLERDQNALTQAREVCHALRESSSDYDHLNPLPWLERLERDEVPPSAHFPTPSDTLPPLPVAPHPIRRFLARELDYNLMALVVLVFQLFVFRIPDSDNAILNWLAGYLILLPMLAVEAVLLHLWGTTPGKWLLGLSLRDRAGNKLSRRRAFYRSCMLFAKGYGYNIPIYNLYRYYKSYRACKDGEPLPWDQDTYSSLGDDVAYTAVPLQTFHGVRWTACCALTLAASLLVALAGLRPPCQGELTVAELSRNYNHMVTMYKMALPDMDDEGQWIAPPYDPSHIVINLSDWTDPVPTYEVDENGHLTSFSLTWHAIPQSSGLYFFSASRFYTLVDGAVSARQSLLSYAFAIDAANQQMTDLLPGETVELDGGYTVSAQLEGTGLETMGNLEYFSTNGEPVDASLTLTCIFP
;
A
#
# COMPACT_ATOMS: atom_id res chain seq x y z
N MET A 1 -42.95 3.30 -15.69
CA MET A 1 -43.25 2.73 -14.35
C MET A 1 -42.02 2.74 -13.47
N THR A 2 -42.18 2.93 -12.16
CA THR A 2 -41.07 2.82 -11.20
C THR A 2 -40.75 1.36 -10.88
N ILE A 3 -39.54 1.09 -10.37
CA ILE A 3 -39.15 -0.28 -9.97
C ILE A 3 -40.06 -0.89 -8.88
N LYS A 4 -40.67 -0.05 -8.03
CA LYS A 4 -41.58 -0.48 -6.97
C LYS A 4 -42.92 -0.95 -7.56
N GLU A 5 -43.44 -0.21 -8.53
CA GLU A 5 -44.65 -0.60 -9.27
C GLU A 5 -44.42 -1.88 -10.05
N LEU A 6 -43.26 -2.01 -10.70
CA LEU A 6 -42.89 -3.20 -11.47
C LEU A 6 -42.72 -4.45 -10.59
N GLU A 7 -42.09 -4.31 -9.42
CA GLU A 7 -42.00 -5.36 -8.40
C GLU A 7 -43.38 -5.86 -7.98
N THR A 8 -44.33 -4.94 -7.77
CA THR A 8 -45.71 -5.28 -7.38
C THR A 8 -46.47 -5.95 -8.54
N LEU A 9 -46.25 -5.51 -9.77
CA LEU A 9 -46.93 -6.03 -10.96
C LEU A 9 -46.45 -7.43 -11.36
N VAL A 10 -45.14 -7.67 -11.36
CA VAL A 10 -44.54 -8.92 -11.84
C VAL A 10 -44.30 -9.92 -10.70
N ASP A 11 -44.41 -9.48 -9.45
CA ASP A 11 -44.11 -10.27 -8.25
C ASP A 11 -42.68 -10.84 -8.34
N LEU A 12 -41.72 -9.92 -8.49
CA LEU A 12 -40.28 -10.20 -8.51
C LEU A 12 -39.56 -9.17 -7.63
N PRO A 13 -38.62 -9.60 -6.76
CA PRO A 13 -37.89 -8.67 -5.93
C PRO A 13 -37.02 -7.74 -6.79
N ARG A 14 -36.82 -6.50 -6.35
CA ARG A 14 -36.01 -5.49 -7.07
C ARG A 14 -34.61 -5.97 -7.43
N THR A 15 -34.01 -6.85 -6.61
CA THR A 15 -32.70 -7.44 -6.86
C THR A 15 -32.71 -8.32 -8.11
N SER A 16 -33.73 -9.12 -8.33
CA SER A 16 -33.90 -9.95 -9.53
C SER A 16 -34.13 -9.10 -10.78
N ILE A 17 -34.95 -8.05 -10.67
CA ILE A 17 -35.18 -7.11 -11.79
C ILE A 17 -33.85 -6.46 -12.23
N ARG A 18 -33.05 -5.98 -11.28
CA ARG A 18 -31.71 -5.41 -11.55
C ARG A 18 -30.73 -6.44 -12.10
N TYR A 19 -30.83 -7.69 -11.66
CA TYR A 19 -30.03 -8.77 -12.20
C TYR A 19 -30.35 -9.00 -13.69
N TYR A 20 -31.62 -9.09 -14.07
CA TYR A 20 -32.02 -9.27 -15.48
C TYR A 20 -31.68 -8.07 -16.36
N GLU A 21 -31.75 -6.84 -15.83
CA GLU A 21 -31.23 -5.63 -16.51
C GLU A 21 -29.73 -5.76 -16.79
N ARG A 22 -28.93 -6.19 -15.79
CA ARG A 22 -27.48 -6.36 -15.94
C ARG A 22 -27.12 -7.48 -16.92
N GLU A 23 -27.90 -8.56 -16.94
CA GLU A 23 -27.75 -9.65 -17.91
C GLU A 23 -28.28 -9.26 -19.31
N GLY A 24 -28.81 -8.05 -19.49
CA GLY A 24 -29.25 -7.53 -20.79
C GLY A 24 -30.58 -8.11 -21.28
N LEU A 25 -31.38 -8.71 -20.41
CA LEU A 25 -32.68 -9.31 -20.75
C LEU A 25 -33.82 -8.29 -20.81
N ILE A 26 -33.63 -7.13 -20.17
CA ILE A 26 -34.49 -5.94 -20.25
C ILE A 26 -33.59 -4.69 -20.34
N ALA A 27 -34.08 -3.65 -21.00
CA ALA A 27 -33.33 -2.41 -21.23
C ALA A 27 -34.24 -1.19 -21.04
N PRO A 28 -34.57 -0.84 -19.78
CA PRO A 28 -35.45 0.29 -19.51
C PRO A 28 -34.80 1.61 -19.93
N SER A 29 -35.60 2.52 -20.48
CA SER A 29 -35.15 3.88 -20.78
C SER A 29 -34.91 4.67 -19.51
N ARG A 30 -34.18 5.77 -19.62
CA ARG A 30 -34.03 6.74 -18.53
C ARG A 30 -34.91 7.94 -18.83
N SER A 31 -35.68 8.35 -17.83
CA SER A 31 -36.42 9.62 -17.83
C SER A 31 -35.48 10.81 -17.76
N ASP A 32 -36.00 12.02 -18.01
CA ASP A 32 -35.25 13.28 -17.94
C ASP A 32 -34.60 13.53 -16.57
N ASN A 33 -35.16 12.94 -15.51
CA ASN A 33 -34.64 12.99 -14.15
C ASN A 33 -33.59 11.88 -13.85
N ASN A 34 -33.06 11.22 -14.89
CA ASN A 34 -32.08 10.13 -14.83
C ASN A 34 -32.54 8.89 -14.03
N TYR A 35 -33.83 8.78 -13.71
CA TYR A 35 -34.44 7.58 -13.13
C TYR A 35 -34.82 6.60 -14.24
N ARG A 36 -34.68 5.30 -13.93
CA ARG A 36 -35.14 4.22 -14.81
C ARG A 36 -36.65 4.28 -14.94
N ASP A 37 -37.11 4.32 -16.18
CA ASP A 37 -38.53 4.25 -16.52
C ASP A 37 -38.80 2.92 -17.23
N TYR A 38 -39.48 2.02 -16.54
CA TYR A 38 -39.82 0.70 -17.07
C TYR A 38 -41.11 0.78 -17.88
N THR A 39 -41.09 0.19 -19.07
CA THR A 39 -42.24 0.13 -19.98
C THR A 39 -43.10 -1.11 -19.69
N GLN A 40 -44.32 -1.14 -20.25
CA GLN A 40 -45.15 -2.35 -20.19
C GLN A 40 -44.47 -3.53 -20.90
N ALA A 41 -43.69 -3.28 -21.96
CA ALA A 41 -42.92 -4.31 -22.65
C ALA A 41 -41.85 -4.95 -21.73
N ASP A 42 -41.22 -4.16 -20.84
CA ASP A 42 -40.30 -4.69 -19.84
C ASP A 42 -41.02 -5.59 -18.83
N ALA A 43 -42.24 -5.21 -18.42
CA ALA A 43 -43.06 -6.04 -17.54
C ALA A 43 -43.43 -7.39 -18.19
N ASP A 44 -43.86 -7.36 -19.46
CA ASP A 44 -44.20 -8.58 -20.21
C ASP A 44 -42.97 -9.47 -20.44
N ALA A 45 -41.81 -8.86 -20.72
CA ALA A 45 -40.54 -9.58 -20.82
C ALA A 45 -40.17 -10.25 -19.49
N LEU A 46 -40.29 -9.55 -18.37
CA LEU A 46 -40.04 -10.12 -17.04
C LEU A 46 -41.00 -11.26 -16.69
N GLN A 47 -42.27 -11.20 -17.11
CA GLN A 47 -43.21 -12.31 -16.94
C GLN A 47 -42.80 -13.54 -17.74
N LYS A 48 -42.36 -13.37 -18.99
CA LYS A 48 -41.81 -14.45 -19.82
C LYS A 48 -40.56 -15.05 -19.19
N ILE A 49 -39.63 -14.21 -18.72
CA ILE A 49 -38.41 -14.65 -18.01
C ILE A 49 -38.81 -15.44 -16.75
N LYS A 50 -39.75 -14.93 -15.94
CA LYS A 50 -40.25 -15.61 -14.73
C LYS A 50 -40.81 -16.99 -15.06
N LEU A 51 -41.60 -17.13 -16.13
CA LEU A 51 -42.13 -18.41 -16.58
C LEU A 51 -41.01 -19.38 -16.98
N LEU A 52 -40.11 -18.97 -17.87
CA LEU A 52 -39.03 -19.82 -18.36
C LEU A 52 -38.06 -20.22 -17.22
N ARG A 53 -37.81 -19.31 -16.27
CA ARG A 53 -37.04 -19.61 -15.05
C ARG A 53 -37.75 -20.60 -14.14
N LYS A 54 -39.09 -20.55 -14.04
CA LYS A 54 -39.89 -21.55 -13.30
C LYS A 54 -39.90 -22.91 -13.98
N LEU A 55 -39.72 -22.94 -15.30
CA LEU A 55 -39.47 -24.17 -16.07
C LEU A 55 -38.00 -24.60 -16.04
N HIS A 56 -37.18 -23.93 -15.23
CA HIS A 56 -35.77 -24.18 -15.02
C HIS A 56 -34.85 -23.94 -16.23
N LEU A 57 -35.27 -23.14 -17.21
CA LEU A 57 -34.35 -22.70 -18.27
C LEU A 57 -33.29 -21.74 -17.70
N GLU A 58 -32.05 -21.89 -18.17
CA GLU A 58 -30.95 -21.02 -17.77
C GLU A 58 -31.10 -19.60 -18.33
N VAL A 59 -30.52 -18.63 -17.63
CA VAL A 59 -30.55 -17.20 -18.01
C VAL A 59 -29.93 -17.01 -19.39
N ASP A 60 -28.86 -17.76 -19.71
CA ASP A 60 -28.20 -17.69 -21.01
C ASP A 60 -29.05 -18.30 -22.13
N THR A 61 -29.76 -19.41 -21.88
CA THR A 61 -30.75 -19.95 -22.83
C THR A 61 -31.85 -18.94 -23.13
N ILE A 62 -32.40 -18.28 -22.10
CA ILE A 62 -33.43 -17.24 -22.26
C ILE A 62 -32.90 -16.07 -23.10
N ARG A 63 -31.62 -15.70 -22.91
CA ARG A 63 -30.95 -14.67 -23.71
C ARG A 63 -30.85 -15.06 -25.18
N LEU A 64 -30.45 -16.29 -25.47
CA LEU A 64 -30.37 -16.83 -26.85
C LEU A 64 -31.75 -16.84 -27.53
N ILE A 65 -32.81 -17.15 -26.78
CA ILE A 65 -34.19 -17.09 -27.27
C ILE A 65 -34.59 -15.65 -27.61
N GLN A 66 -34.29 -14.68 -26.74
CA GLN A 66 -34.60 -13.27 -27.01
C GLN A 66 -33.83 -12.71 -28.23
N GLN A 67 -32.61 -13.20 -28.46
CA GLN A 67 -31.78 -12.81 -29.62
C GLN A 67 -32.18 -13.53 -30.92
N GLY A 68 -33.10 -14.50 -30.86
CA GLY A 68 -33.52 -15.31 -32.00
C GLY A 68 -32.47 -16.32 -32.48
N SER A 69 -31.38 -16.52 -31.73
CA SER A 69 -30.34 -17.52 -32.04
C SER A 69 -30.76 -18.94 -31.68
N LEU A 70 -31.72 -19.10 -30.77
CA LEU A 70 -32.33 -20.37 -30.39
C LEU A 70 -33.85 -20.23 -30.45
N SER A 71 -34.55 -21.18 -31.05
CA SER A 71 -36.02 -21.13 -31.05
C SER A 71 -36.56 -21.55 -29.67
N LEU A 72 -37.70 -20.99 -29.28
CA LEU A 72 -38.37 -21.39 -28.03
C LEU A 72 -38.72 -22.89 -28.04
N ASP A 73 -39.13 -23.40 -29.20
CA ASP A 73 -39.49 -24.81 -29.40
C ASP A 73 -38.29 -25.75 -29.13
N GLN A 74 -37.13 -25.43 -29.72
CA GLN A 74 -35.89 -26.18 -29.49
C GLN A 74 -35.48 -26.16 -28.00
N ALA A 75 -35.55 -24.99 -27.35
CA ALA A 75 -35.20 -24.87 -25.94
C ALA A 75 -36.16 -25.68 -25.03
N LEU A 76 -37.44 -25.74 -25.38
CA LEU A 76 -38.43 -26.53 -24.65
C LEU A 76 -38.25 -28.02 -24.88
N ASP A 77 -37.93 -28.45 -26.10
CA ASP A 77 -37.61 -29.85 -26.42
C ASP A 77 -36.38 -30.35 -25.65
N ASP A 78 -35.32 -29.54 -25.60
CA ASP A 78 -34.11 -29.89 -24.83
C ASP A 78 -34.40 -29.96 -23.32
N GLN A 79 -35.24 -29.03 -22.83
CA GLN A 79 -35.69 -29.05 -21.44
C GLN A 79 -36.56 -30.28 -21.13
N LEU A 80 -37.46 -30.67 -22.04
CA LEU A 80 -38.28 -31.88 -21.89
C LEU A 80 -37.42 -33.13 -21.81
N ARG A 81 -36.41 -33.28 -22.70
CA ARG A 81 -35.46 -34.40 -22.63
C ARG A 81 -34.68 -34.42 -21.31
N THR A 82 -34.34 -33.25 -20.78
CA THR A 82 -33.66 -33.14 -19.47
C THR A 82 -34.58 -33.59 -18.35
N LEU A 83 -35.85 -33.15 -18.34
CA LEU A 83 -36.83 -33.57 -17.35
C LEU A 83 -37.15 -35.07 -17.41
N GLU A 84 -37.21 -35.66 -18.60
CA GLU A 84 -37.39 -37.11 -18.77
C GLU A 84 -36.20 -37.90 -18.17
N ARG A 85 -34.97 -37.42 -18.37
CA ARG A 85 -33.78 -38.00 -17.76
C ARG A 85 -33.84 -37.92 -16.24
N ASP A 86 -34.19 -36.75 -15.70
CA ASP A 86 -34.34 -36.54 -14.26
C ASP A 86 -35.40 -37.45 -13.65
N GLN A 87 -36.54 -37.61 -14.33
CA GLN A 87 -37.60 -38.51 -13.93
C GLN A 87 -37.11 -39.97 -13.89
N ASN A 88 -36.31 -40.39 -14.87
CA ASN A 88 -35.73 -41.73 -14.90
C ASN A 88 -34.72 -41.93 -13.76
N ALA A 89 -33.84 -40.94 -13.50
CA ALA A 89 -32.87 -40.99 -12.40
C ALA A 89 -33.57 -41.10 -11.03
N LEU A 90 -34.59 -40.27 -10.79
CA LEU A 90 -35.42 -40.34 -9.59
C LEU A 90 -36.14 -41.69 -9.46
N THR A 91 -36.62 -42.24 -10.57
CA THR A 91 -37.29 -43.54 -10.60
C THR A 91 -36.33 -44.66 -10.23
N GLN A 92 -35.12 -44.66 -10.78
CA GLN A 92 -34.06 -45.61 -10.46
C GLN A 92 -33.65 -45.53 -8.98
N ALA A 93 -33.39 -44.32 -8.46
CA ALA A 93 -33.06 -44.13 -7.05
C ALA A 93 -34.18 -44.62 -6.13
N ARG A 94 -35.44 -44.36 -6.50
CA ARG A 94 -36.62 -44.86 -5.79
C ARG A 94 -36.70 -46.38 -5.81
N GLU A 95 -36.43 -47.03 -6.94
CA GLU A 95 -36.39 -48.50 -7.04
C GLU A 95 -35.31 -49.11 -6.15
N VAL A 96 -34.11 -48.53 -6.14
CA VAL A 96 -33.02 -48.96 -5.26
C VAL A 96 -33.42 -48.79 -3.79
N CYS A 97 -34.02 -47.65 -3.41
CA CYS A 97 -34.55 -47.43 -2.07
C CYS A 97 -35.63 -48.46 -1.67
N HIS A 98 -36.53 -48.81 -2.58
CA HIS A 98 -37.54 -49.84 -2.33
C HIS A 98 -36.92 -51.23 -2.16
N ALA A 99 -36.02 -51.62 -3.06
CA ALA A 99 -35.34 -52.91 -3.02
C ALA A 99 -34.47 -53.07 -1.76
N LEU A 100 -33.75 -52.01 -1.36
CA LEU A 100 -33.02 -51.94 -0.09
C LEU A 100 -33.94 -52.13 1.10
N ARG A 101 -35.08 -51.42 1.12
CA ARG A 101 -36.06 -51.53 2.21
C ARG A 101 -36.67 -52.94 2.33
N GLU A 102 -36.95 -53.59 1.20
CA GLU A 102 -37.48 -54.96 1.17
C GLU A 102 -36.45 -56.00 1.58
N SER A 103 -35.17 -55.77 1.27
CA SER A 103 -34.06 -56.66 1.64
C SER A 103 -33.77 -56.73 3.15
N SER A 104 -34.44 -55.92 3.98
CA SER A 104 -34.40 -55.94 5.46
C SER A 104 -32.99 -56.08 6.05
N SER A 105 -32.05 -55.29 5.54
CA SER A 105 -30.67 -55.22 6.06
C SER A 105 -30.53 -54.08 7.08
N ASP A 106 -29.98 -54.41 8.26
CA ASP A 106 -29.44 -53.40 9.18
C ASP A 106 -28.22 -52.75 8.52
N TYR A 107 -27.87 -51.52 8.93
CA TYR A 107 -26.74 -50.78 8.38
C TYR A 107 -25.43 -51.59 8.43
N ASP A 108 -25.23 -52.34 9.52
CA ASP A 108 -24.04 -53.18 9.75
C ASP A 108 -23.92 -54.36 8.78
N HIS A 109 -25.01 -54.75 8.12
CA HIS A 109 -25.06 -55.88 7.18
C HIS A 109 -25.39 -55.45 5.75
N LEU A 110 -25.46 -54.14 5.49
CA LEU A 110 -25.66 -53.60 4.15
C LEU A 110 -24.44 -53.90 3.28
N ASN A 111 -24.62 -54.70 2.24
CA ASN A 111 -23.61 -54.87 1.18
C ASN A 111 -23.86 -53.81 0.07
N PRO A 112 -23.04 -52.75 -0.04
CA PRO A 112 -23.32 -51.63 -0.93
C PRO A 112 -22.99 -51.93 -2.40
N LEU A 113 -22.05 -52.84 -2.68
CA LEU A 113 -21.48 -53.04 -4.02
C LEU A 113 -22.54 -53.34 -5.11
N PRO A 114 -23.51 -54.26 -4.89
CA PRO A 114 -24.52 -54.56 -5.92
C PRO A 114 -25.42 -53.37 -6.24
N TRP A 115 -25.63 -52.47 -5.28
CA TRP A 115 -26.48 -51.28 -5.44
C TRP A 115 -25.72 -50.16 -6.13
N LEU A 116 -24.43 -49.98 -5.81
CA LEU A 116 -23.55 -49.03 -6.49
C LEU A 116 -23.37 -49.43 -7.97
N GLU A 117 -23.05 -50.68 -8.26
CA GLU A 117 -22.94 -51.18 -9.65
C GLU A 117 -24.23 -50.96 -10.45
N ARG A 118 -25.40 -51.11 -9.81
CA ARG A 118 -26.70 -50.86 -10.45
C ARG A 118 -26.94 -49.36 -10.71
N LEU A 119 -26.48 -48.48 -9.83
CA LEU A 119 -26.58 -47.04 -10.01
C LEU A 119 -25.59 -46.51 -11.07
N GLU A 120 -24.38 -47.07 -11.11
CA GLU A 120 -23.32 -46.72 -12.07
C GLU A 120 -23.60 -47.25 -13.49
N ARG A 121 -24.17 -48.44 -13.61
CA ARG A 121 -24.45 -49.05 -14.93
C ARG A 121 -25.46 -48.25 -15.76
N ASP A 122 -26.48 -47.73 -15.10
CA ASP A 122 -27.53 -46.93 -15.72
C ASP A 122 -27.39 -45.45 -15.31
N GLU A 123 -26.15 -44.98 -15.14
CA GLU A 123 -25.86 -43.61 -14.70
C GLU A 123 -26.47 -42.60 -15.67
N VAL A 124 -27.42 -41.82 -15.16
CA VAL A 124 -28.03 -40.72 -15.91
C VAL A 124 -27.08 -39.53 -15.88
N PRO A 125 -26.75 -38.91 -17.02
CA PRO A 125 -25.90 -37.73 -17.04
C PRO A 125 -26.43 -36.65 -16.09
N PRO A 126 -25.56 -35.96 -15.33
CA PRO A 126 -25.98 -34.95 -14.38
C PRO A 126 -26.77 -33.85 -15.07
N SER A 127 -27.83 -33.39 -14.40
CA SER A 127 -28.61 -32.23 -14.83
C SER A 127 -28.47 -31.10 -13.81
N ALA A 128 -28.92 -29.90 -14.19
CA ALA A 128 -28.96 -28.76 -13.27
C ALA A 128 -29.90 -29.01 -12.06
N HIS A 129 -30.88 -29.92 -12.18
CA HIS A 129 -31.85 -30.22 -11.13
C HIS A 129 -31.40 -31.39 -10.25
N PHE A 130 -30.62 -32.31 -10.83
CA PHE A 130 -30.02 -33.47 -10.18
C PHE A 130 -28.52 -33.53 -10.48
N PRO A 131 -27.70 -32.73 -9.78
CA PRO A 131 -26.26 -32.87 -9.85
C PRO A 131 -25.84 -34.20 -9.24
N THR A 132 -24.79 -34.84 -9.79
CA THR A 132 -24.21 -36.05 -9.19
C THR A 132 -23.82 -35.77 -7.74
N PRO A 133 -24.28 -36.58 -6.76
CA PRO A 133 -23.80 -36.46 -5.40
C PRO A 133 -22.28 -36.61 -5.39
N SER A 134 -21.58 -35.55 -4.99
CA SER A 134 -20.13 -35.59 -4.87
C SER A 134 -19.79 -36.07 -3.46
N ASP A 135 -19.02 -37.16 -3.34
CA ASP A 135 -18.46 -37.64 -2.07
C ASP A 135 -17.38 -36.69 -1.50
N THR A 136 -17.08 -35.61 -2.21
CA THR A 136 -16.22 -34.57 -1.68
C THR A 136 -16.96 -33.76 -0.63
N LEU A 137 -16.28 -33.50 0.49
CA LEU A 137 -16.79 -32.64 1.56
C LEU A 137 -17.28 -31.31 0.95
N PRO A 138 -18.47 -30.81 1.35
CA PRO A 138 -19.01 -29.58 0.80
C PRO A 138 -17.97 -28.47 0.92
N PRO A 139 -17.79 -27.65 -0.12
CA PRO A 139 -16.77 -26.61 -0.10
C PRO A 139 -17.01 -25.70 1.10
N LEU A 140 -15.94 -25.48 1.88
CA LEU A 140 -15.94 -24.58 3.02
C LEU A 140 -16.55 -23.23 2.62
N PRO A 141 -17.35 -22.57 3.49
CA PRO A 141 -17.91 -21.27 3.18
C PRO A 141 -16.79 -20.27 2.86
N VAL A 142 -16.62 -19.98 1.58
CA VAL A 142 -15.69 -18.95 1.11
C VAL A 142 -16.35 -17.63 1.41
N ALA A 143 -15.94 -16.93 2.47
CA ALA A 143 -16.39 -15.57 2.72
C ALA A 143 -15.94 -14.65 1.55
N PRO A 144 -16.81 -14.31 0.58
CA PRO A 144 -16.42 -13.71 -0.70
C PRO A 144 -16.35 -12.19 -0.53
N HIS A 145 -15.44 -11.75 0.32
CA HIS A 145 -15.24 -10.35 0.70
C HIS A 145 -13.84 -9.88 0.29
N PRO A 146 -13.54 -9.79 -1.02
CA PRO A 146 -12.18 -9.52 -1.51
C PRO A 146 -11.64 -8.18 -0.99
N ILE A 147 -12.47 -7.13 -0.97
CA ILE A 147 -12.07 -5.79 -0.49
C ILE A 147 -11.75 -5.84 1.01
N ARG A 148 -12.56 -6.52 1.82
CA ARG A 148 -12.33 -6.64 3.27
C ARG A 148 -11.02 -7.38 3.58
N ARG A 149 -10.74 -8.46 2.84
CA ARG A 149 -9.48 -9.22 2.94
C ARG A 149 -8.28 -8.39 2.50
N PHE A 150 -8.44 -7.54 1.49
CA PHE A 150 -7.40 -6.63 1.01
C PHE A 150 -7.13 -5.53 2.04
N LEU A 151 -8.15 -4.78 2.48
CA LEU A 151 -8.01 -3.71 3.47
C LEU A 151 -7.44 -4.18 4.82
N ALA A 152 -7.82 -5.37 5.28
CA ALA A 152 -7.23 -5.98 6.47
C ALA A 152 -5.71 -6.11 6.32
N ARG A 153 -5.27 -6.55 5.14
CA ARG A 153 -3.88 -6.85 4.84
C ARG A 153 -3.06 -5.59 4.55
N GLU A 154 -3.66 -4.58 3.94
CA GLU A 154 -3.05 -3.26 3.80
C GLU A 154 -2.76 -2.64 5.17
N LEU A 155 -3.68 -2.75 6.14
CA LEU A 155 -3.41 -2.27 7.50
C LEU A 155 -2.28 -3.06 8.18
N ASP A 156 -2.30 -4.39 8.08
CA ASP A 156 -1.21 -5.23 8.62
C ASP A 156 0.16 -4.87 8.00
N TYR A 157 0.20 -4.55 6.71
CA TYR A 157 1.41 -4.09 6.02
C TYR A 157 1.88 -2.73 6.52
N ASN A 158 0.97 -1.75 6.66
CA ASN A 158 1.31 -0.41 7.14
C ASN A 158 1.80 -0.41 8.60
N LEU A 159 1.25 -1.28 9.45
CA LEU A 159 1.76 -1.46 10.81
C LEU A 159 3.20 -1.98 10.80
N MET A 160 3.52 -2.95 9.94
CA MET A 160 4.90 -3.43 9.78
C MET A 160 5.80 -2.35 9.15
N ALA A 161 5.31 -1.59 8.18
CA ALA A 161 6.03 -0.49 7.56
C ALA A 161 6.43 0.58 8.59
N LEU A 162 5.54 0.92 9.53
CA LEU A 162 5.85 1.82 10.64
C LEU A 162 6.98 1.27 11.52
N VAL A 163 6.98 -0.03 11.84
CA VAL A 163 8.07 -0.65 12.59
C VAL A 163 9.38 -0.53 11.82
N VAL A 164 9.39 -0.90 10.53
CA VAL A 164 10.58 -0.80 9.68
C VAL A 164 11.08 0.65 9.58
N LEU A 165 10.18 1.63 9.44
CA LEU A 165 10.51 3.05 9.41
C LEU A 165 11.24 3.50 10.69
N VAL A 166 10.77 3.07 11.86
CA VAL A 166 11.43 3.38 13.14
C VAL A 166 12.85 2.82 13.16
N PHE A 167 13.05 1.56 12.74
CA PHE A 167 14.39 0.96 12.69
C PHE A 167 15.29 1.65 11.65
N GLN A 168 14.74 1.96 10.47
CA GLN A 168 15.49 2.63 9.40
C GLN A 168 16.01 3.99 9.84
N LEU A 169 15.16 4.82 10.47
CA LEU A 169 15.51 6.18 10.85
C LEU A 169 16.33 6.25 12.15
N PHE A 170 16.00 5.45 13.17
CA PHE A 170 16.61 5.60 14.49
C PHE A 170 17.72 4.60 14.80
N VAL A 171 17.70 3.40 14.19
CA VAL A 171 18.70 2.36 14.48
C VAL A 171 19.77 2.34 13.40
N PHE A 172 19.38 2.26 12.13
CA PHE A 172 20.32 2.12 11.03
C PHE A 172 20.75 3.45 10.40
N ARG A 173 19.92 4.50 10.54
CA ARG A 173 20.14 5.83 9.93
C ARG A 173 20.46 5.74 8.43
N ILE A 174 19.73 4.87 7.72
CA ILE A 174 19.93 4.66 6.29
C ILE A 174 19.06 5.68 5.53
N PRO A 175 19.65 6.59 4.73
CA PRO A 175 18.88 7.49 3.89
C PRO A 175 18.14 6.70 2.81
N ASP A 176 16.98 7.21 2.39
CA ASP A 176 16.25 6.61 1.27
C ASP A 176 17.10 6.62 0.00
N SER A 177 16.98 5.57 -0.81
CA SER A 177 17.71 5.46 -2.06
C SER A 177 16.93 6.14 -3.20
N ASP A 178 17.59 6.85 -4.12
CA ASP A 178 16.91 7.37 -5.33
C ASP A 178 16.73 6.27 -6.40
N ASN A 179 17.36 5.12 -6.19
CA ASN A 179 17.27 3.98 -7.08
C ASN A 179 15.97 3.19 -6.82
N ALA A 180 15.08 3.20 -7.81
CA ALA A 180 13.81 2.49 -7.77
C ALA A 180 13.95 0.97 -7.52
N ILE A 181 15.02 0.33 -8.00
CA ILE A 181 15.26 -1.11 -7.79
C ILE A 181 15.61 -1.37 -6.33
N LEU A 182 16.47 -0.56 -5.73
CA LEU A 182 16.82 -0.68 -4.31
C LEU A 182 15.59 -0.44 -3.42
N ASN A 183 14.75 0.55 -3.75
CA ASN A 183 13.51 0.80 -3.01
C ASN A 183 12.51 -0.36 -3.13
N TRP A 184 12.40 -0.95 -4.32
CA TRP A 184 11.59 -2.15 -4.51
C TRP A 184 12.13 -3.35 -3.70
N LEU A 185 13.45 -3.56 -3.70
CA LEU A 185 14.09 -4.59 -2.88
C LEU A 185 13.91 -4.33 -1.37
N ALA A 186 13.94 -3.07 -0.95
CA ALA A 186 13.64 -2.67 0.43
C ALA A 186 12.20 -3.03 0.83
N GLY A 187 11.26 -3.08 -0.12
CA GLY A 187 9.89 -3.55 0.14
C GLY A 187 9.81 -4.97 0.72
N TYR A 188 10.80 -5.84 0.47
CA TYR A 188 10.85 -7.17 1.08
C TYR A 188 11.20 -7.14 2.58
N LEU A 189 11.88 -6.08 3.05
CA LEU A 189 12.13 -5.85 4.48
C LEU A 189 10.84 -5.61 5.25
N ILE A 190 9.76 -5.19 4.57
CA ILE A 190 8.44 -5.04 5.15
C ILE A 190 7.63 -6.33 4.92
N LEU A 191 7.56 -6.81 3.68
CA LEU A 191 6.68 -7.91 3.29
C LEU A 191 7.02 -9.24 3.98
N LEU A 192 8.29 -9.63 4.03
CA LEU A 192 8.67 -10.95 4.57
C LEU A 192 8.45 -11.03 6.09
N PRO A 193 8.88 -10.04 6.90
CA PRO A 193 8.55 -10.02 8.33
C PRO A 193 7.04 -9.96 8.58
N MET A 194 6.30 -9.18 7.79
CA MET A 194 4.83 -9.11 7.89
C MET A 194 4.18 -10.49 7.71
N LEU A 195 4.61 -11.27 6.72
CA LEU A 195 4.08 -12.62 6.47
C LEU A 195 4.48 -13.64 7.54
N ALA A 196 5.70 -13.50 8.09
CA ALA A 196 6.17 -14.32 9.19
C ALA A 196 5.37 -14.05 10.48
N VAL A 197 5.16 -12.77 10.80
CA VAL A 197 4.32 -12.34 11.92
C VAL A 197 2.88 -12.79 11.69
N GLU A 198 2.31 -12.65 10.48
CA GLU A 198 0.98 -13.18 10.15
C GLU A 198 0.86 -14.67 10.49
N ALA A 199 1.85 -15.50 10.12
CA ALA A 199 1.81 -16.93 10.41
C ALA A 199 1.75 -17.21 11.93
N VAL A 200 2.52 -16.46 12.73
CA VAL A 200 2.50 -16.57 14.20
C VAL A 200 1.15 -16.14 14.77
N LEU A 201 0.63 -14.99 14.32
CA LEU A 201 -0.66 -14.45 14.78
C LEU A 201 -1.84 -15.38 14.45
N LEU A 202 -1.84 -15.98 13.25
CA LEU A 202 -2.86 -16.95 12.85
C LEU A 202 -2.81 -18.22 13.69
N HIS A 203 -1.62 -18.70 14.05
CA HIS A 203 -1.48 -19.85 14.93
C HIS A 203 -1.97 -19.54 16.36
N LEU A 204 -1.60 -18.38 16.91
CA LEU A 204 -1.90 -18.02 18.31
C LEU A 204 -3.35 -17.57 18.52
N TRP A 205 -3.89 -16.77 17.60
CA TRP A 205 -5.18 -16.11 17.76
C TRP A 205 -6.19 -16.48 16.66
N GLY A 206 -5.74 -16.97 15.51
CA GLY A 206 -6.58 -17.21 14.33
C GLY A 206 -6.97 -15.93 13.59
N THR A 207 -6.30 -14.82 13.87
CA THR A 207 -6.53 -13.53 13.20
C THR A 207 -5.29 -12.63 13.32
N THR A 208 -5.24 -11.58 12.50
CA THR A 208 -4.23 -10.50 12.55
C THR A 208 -4.92 -9.19 12.94
N PRO A 209 -4.19 -8.13 13.36
CA PRO A 209 -4.80 -6.85 13.76
C PRO A 209 -5.81 -6.31 12.74
N GLY A 210 -5.45 -6.24 11.46
CA GLY A 210 -6.33 -5.74 10.41
C GLY A 210 -7.51 -6.66 10.13
N LYS A 211 -7.29 -7.98 10.18
CA LYS A 211 -8.38 -8.97 10.03
C LYS A 211 -9.36 -8.86 11.20
N TRP A 212 -8.87 -8.76 12.43
CA TRP A 212 -9.67 -8.63 13.65
C TRP A 212 -10.49 -7.34 13.66
N LEU A 213 -9.90 -6.19 13.31
CA LEU A 213 -10.60 -4.91 13.22
C LEU A 213 -11.75 -4.96 12.24
N LEU A 214 -11.55 -5.67 11.13
CA LEU A 214 -12.58 -5.87 10.14
C LEU A 214 -13.51 -7.04 10.47
N GLY A 215 -13.33 -7.84 11.52
CA GLY A 215 -14.21 -8.97 11.88
C GLY A 215 -13.97 -10.26 11.07
N LEU A 216 -12.75 -10.45 10.59
CA LEU A 216 -12.27 -11.63 9.87
C LEU A 216 -11.43 -12.53 10.80
N SER A 217 -11.67 -13.84 10.73
CA SER A 217 -10.83 -14.85 11.38
C SER A 217 -10.65 -16.09 10.49
N LEU A 218 -9.54 -16.77 10.69
CA LEU A 218 -9.27 -18.07 10.08
C LEU A 218 -9.33 -19.14 11.16
N ARG A 219 -10.11 -20.17 10.87
CA ARG A 219 -10.25 -21.37 11.69
C ARG A 219 -10.11 -22.59 10.79
N ASP A 220 -9.82 -23.75 11.36
CA ASP A 220 -9.93 -25.00 10.63
C ASP A 220 -11.42 -25.41 10.45
N ARG A 221 -11.68 -26.54 9.78
CA ARG A 221 -13.05 -27.10 9.66
C ARG A 221 -13.72 -27.40 11.01
N ALA A 222 -12.95 -27.75 12.02
CA ALA A 222 -13.44 -28.05 13.36
C ALA A 222 -13.60 -26.77 14.23
N GLY A 223 -13.30 -25.58 13.70
CA GLY A 223 -13.37 -24.32 14.42
C GLY A 223 -12.14 -24.01 15.29
N ASN A 224 -11.08 -24.82 15.23
CA ASN A 224 -9.83 -24.58 15.95
C ASN A 224 -8.92 -23.59 15.21
N LYS A 225 -7.85 -23.20 15.89
CA LYS A 225 -6.77 -22.38 15.32
C LYS A 225 -5.91 -23.22 14.38
N LEU A 226 -5.31 -22.57 13.40
CA LEU A 226 -4.40 -23.24 12.47
C LEU A 226 -3.15 -23.75 13.22
N SER A 227 -2.68 -24.94 12.82
CA SER A 227 -1.36 -25.40 13.26
C SER A 227 -0.25 -24.48 12.74
N ARG A 228 0.91 -24.47 13.42
CA ARG A 228 2.07 -23.65 13.03
C ARG A 228 2.48 -23.90 11.58
N ARG A 229 2.50 -25.18 11.19
CA ARG A 229 2.88 -25.61 9.84
C ARG A 229 1.89 -25.09 8.80
N ARG A 230 0.58 -25.20 9.07
CA ARG A 230 -0.46 -24.72 8.15
C ARG A 230 -0.43 -23.19 8.02
N ALA A 231 -0.30 -22.46 9.12
CA ALA A 231 -0.22 -21.00 9.10
C ALA A 231 1.00 -20.50 8.30
N PHE A 232 2.17 -21.13 8.50
CA PHE A 232 3.38 -20.79 7.73
C PHE A 232 3.24 -21.12 6.25
N TYR A 233 2.78 -22.32 5.91
CA TYR A 233 2.54 -22.73 4.52
C TYR A 233 1.59 -21.76 3.80
N ARG A 234 0.50 -21.38 4.49
CA ARG A 234 -0.45 -20.39 3.97
C ARG A 234 0.24 -19.05 3.67
N SER A 235 1.09 -18.54 4.57
CA SER A 235 1.87 -17.32 4.32
C SER A 235 2.82 -17.45 3.12
N CYS A 236 3.49 -18.60 2.94
CA CYS A 236 4.33 -18.85 1.77
C CYS A 236 3.53 -18.88 0.47
N MET A 237 2.36 -19.52 0.47
CA MET A 237 1.46 -19.52 -0.68
C MET A 237 0.91 -18.13 -0.97
N LEU A 238 0.68 -17.33 0.06
CA LEU A 238 0.24 -15.95 -0.09
C LEU A 238 1.35 -15.07 -0.68
N PHE A 239 2.61 -15.30 -0.34
CA PHE A 239 3.76 -14.67 -1.01
C PHE A 239 3.81 -15.02 -2.51
N ALA A 240 3.79 -16.31 -2.85
CA ALA A 240 3.97 -16.76 -4.24
C ALA A 240 2.72 -16.54 -5.11
N LYS A 241 1.52 -16.83 -4.60
CA LYS A 241 0.26 -16.83 -5.36
C LYS A 241 -0.63 -15.63 -5.03
N GLY A 242 -0.47 -14.98 -3.89
CA GLY A 242 -1.20 -13.74 -3.55
C GLY A 242 -0.46 -12.51 -4.06
N TYR A 243 0.77 -12.31 -3.59
CA TYR A 243 1.63 -11.18 -3.97
C TYR A 243 2.39 -11.39 -5.27
N GLY A 244 2.50 -12.62 -5.79
CA GLY A 244 3.28 -12.88 -6.99
C GLY A 244 4.77 -12.60 -6.78
N TYR A 245 5.31 -13.03 -5.64
CA TYR A 245 6.67 -12.68 -5.21
C TYR A 245 6.93 -11.18 -5.08
N ASN A 246 5.89 -10.33 -5.11
CA ASN A 246 6.02 -8.88 -5.19
C ASN A 246 6.76 -8.38 -6.44
N ILE A 247 6.78 -9.16 -7.53
CA ILE A 247 7.36 -8.74 -8.81
C ILE A 247 6.44 -7.68 -9.44
N PRO A 248 6.98 -6.51 -9.86
CA PRO A 248 6.17 -5.46 -10.47
C PRO A 248 5.36 -5.97 -11.66
N ILE A 249 4.14 -5.47 -11.85
CA ILE A 249 3.16 -5.89 -12.86
C ILE A 249 2.59 -7.29 -12.60
N TYR A 250 3.42 -8.29 -12.33
CA TYR A 250 2.95 -9.64 -11.98
C TYR A 250 2.14 -9.64 -10.69
N ASN A 251 2.55 -8.86 -9.68
CA ASN A 251 1.79 -8.67 -8.45
C ASN A 251 0.38 -8.10 -8.71
N LEU A 252 0.23 -7.12 -9.60
CA LEU A 252 -1.06 -6.55 -10.00
C LEU A 252 -1.95 -7.60 -10.69
N TYR A 253 -1.37 -8.39 -11.59
CA TYR A 253 -2.06 -9.53 -12.20
C TYR A 253 -2.54 -10.53 -11.13
N ARG A 254 -1.68 -10.86 -10.14
CA ARG A 254 -2.05 -11.75 -9.03
C ARG A 254 -3.16 -11.18 -8.16
N TYR A 255 -3.15 -9.87 -7.88
CA TYR A 255 -4.22 -9.19 -7.15
C TYR A 255 -5.54 -9.28 -7.91
N TYR A 256 -5.54 -8.97 -9.20
CA TYR A 256 -6.72 -9.08 -10.06
C TYR A 256 -7.26 -10.52 -10.10
N LYS A 257 -6.39 -11.52 -10.30
CA LYS A 257 -6.79 -12.93 -10.32
C LYS A 257 -7.40 -13.36 -8.99
N SER A 258 -6.79 -12.95 -7.88
CA SER A 258 -7.27 -13.27 -6.54
C SER A 258 -8.59 -12.56 -6.21
N TYR A 259 -8.76 -11.33 -6.69
CA TYR A 259 -10.01 -10.58 -6.57
C TYR A 259 -11.15 -11.31 -7.30
N ARG A 260 -10.93 -11.73 -8.56
CA ARG A 260 -11.93 -12.47 -9.34
C ARG A 260 -12.31 -13.78 -8.67
N ALA A 261 -11.33 -14.63 -8.35
CA ALA A 261 -11.60 -15.90 -7.67
C ALA A 261 -12.38 -15.70 -6.37
N CYS A 262 -11.98 -14.75 -5.52
CA CYS A 262 -12.68 -14.49 -4.25
C CYS A 262 -14.09 -13.91 -4.46
N LYS A 263 -14.31 -13.09 -5.49
CA LYS A 263 -15.62 -12.53 -5.84
C LYS A 263 -16.56 -13.61 -6.37
N ASP A 264 -16.02 -14.53 -7.15
CA ASP A 264 -16.74 -15.63 -7.80
C ASP A 264 -16.96 -16.81 -6.82
N GLY A 265 -16.52 -16.67 -5.56
CA GLY A 265 -16.68 -17.68 -4.50
C GLY A 265 -15.72 -18.87 -4.64
N GLU A 266 -14.76 -18.78 -5.55
CA GLU A 266 -13.76 -19.81 -5.76
C GLU A 266 -12.77 -19.86 -4.57
N PRO A 267 -12.30 -21.06 -4.19
CA PRO A 267 -11.30 -21.18 -3.14
C PRO A 267 -9.97 -20.59 -3.63
N LEU A 268 -9.31 -19.79 -2.79
CA LEU A 268 -8.04 -19.17 -3.14
C LEU A 268 -6.88 -20.16 -3.00
N PRO A 269 -5.80 -20.05 -3.78
CA PRO A 269 -4.71 -21.04 -3.76
C PRO A 269 -4.04 -21.27 -2.39
N TRP A 270 -4.09 -20.29 -1.49
CA TRP A 270 -3.57 -20.39 -0.12
C TRP A 270 -4.65 -20.75 0.92
N ASP A 271 -5.91 -20.84 0.50
CA ASP A 271 -7.05 -21.31 1.29
C ASP A 271 -7.51 -22.71 0.81
N GLN A 272 -6.89 -23.29 -0.24
CA GLN A 272 -7.20 -24.61 -0.80
C GLN A 272 -6.50 -25.77 -0.07
N ASP A 273 -7.14 -26.95 -0.13
CA ASP A 273 -6.64 -28.24 0.39
C ASP A 273 -5.80 -29.00 -0.65
N THR A 274 -4.94 -28.30 -1.41
CA THR A 274 -4.15 -28.93 -2.47
C THR A 274 -3.13 -29.96 -1.94
N TYR A 275 -2.89 -30.01 -0.63
CA TYR A 275 -2.05 -31.02 0.02
C TYR A 275 -2.75 -31.61 1.25
N SER A 276 -3.43 -32.75 1.02
CA SER A 276 -4.09 -33.58 2.05
C SER A 276 -3.15 -34.08 3.16
N SER A 277 -1.83 -33.97 2.97
CA SER A 277 -0.81 -34.40 3.95
C SER A 277 -0.66 -33.49 5.17
N LEU A 278 -1.29 -32.31 5.18
CA LEU A 278 -1.18 -31.33 6.28
C LEU A 278 -2.35 -31.37 7.27
N GLY A 279 -3.38 -32.20 7.04
CA GLY A 279 -4.43 -32.54 8.02
C GLY A 279 -5.42 -31.44 8.43
N ASP A 280 -5.15 -30.17 8.11
CA ASP A 280 -5.94 -29.02 8.56
C ASP A 280 -6.59 -28.29 7.38
N ASP A 281 -7.89 -28.54 7.17
CA ASP A 281 -8.71 -27.81 6.21
C ASP A 281 -8.93 -26.36 6.68
N VAL A 282 -8.80 -25.34 5.80
CA VAL A 282 -8.84 -23.91 6.22
C VAL A 282 -10.17 -23.26 5.89
N ALA A 283 -10.95 -22.92 6.91
CA ALA A 283 -12.21 -22.19 6.80
C ALA A 283 -12.04 -20.70 7.11
N TYR A 284 -12.47 -19.84 6.18
CA TYR A 284 -12.57 -18.40 6.46
C TYR A 284 -13.87 -18.12 7.20
N THR A 285 -13.79 -17.67 8.45
CA THR A 285 -14.95 -17.24 9.23
C THR A 285 -15.04 -15.72 9.20
N ALA A 286 -16.12 -15.19 8.65
CA ALA A 286 -16.36 -13.76 8.58
C ALA A 286 -17.66 -13.43 9.29
N VAL A 287 -17.56 -12.60 10.34
CA VAL A 287 -18.74 -12.04 11.00
C VAL A 287 -19.35 -10.97 10.07
N PRO A 288 -20.68 -10.77 10.05
CA PRO A 288 -21.29 -9.66 9.31
C PRO A 288 -20.63 -8.31 9.61
N LEU A 289 -20.32 -7.54 8.58
CA LEU A 289 -19.65 -6.26 8.75
C LEU A 289 -20.63 -5.23 9.31
N GLN A 290 -20.44 -4.87 10.57
CA GLN A 290 -21.15 -3.78 11.23
C GLN A 290 -20.38 -2.45 11.10
N THR A 291 -21.08 -1.32 11.18
CA THR A 291 -20.54 0.05 11.04
C THR A 291 -19.34 0.32 11.95
N PHE A 292 -19.36 -0.23 13.18
CA PHE A 292 -18.28 -0.05 14.14
C PHE A 292 -16.93 -0.63 13.67
N HIS A 293 -16.93 -1.69 12.86
CA HIS A 293 -15.69 -2.27 12.31
C HIS A 293 -15.00 -1.29 11.36
N GLY A 294 -15.78 -0.61 10.51
CA GLY A 294 -15.30 0.41 9.60
C GLY A 294 -14.67 1.58 10.36
N VAL A 295 -15.36 2.10 11.39
CA VAL A 295 -14.86 3.21 12.22
C VAL A 295 -13.56 2.85 12.94
N ARG A 296 -13.46 1.65 13.51
CA ARG A 296 -12.23 1.22 14.21
C ARG A 296 -11.07 1.02 13.24
N TRP A 297 -11.33 0.48 12.05
CA TRP A 297 -10.31 0.32 11.02
C TRP A 297 -9.81 1.68 10.51
N THR A 298 -10.71 2.62 10.19
CA THR A 298 -10.31 3.96 9.74
C THR A 298 -9.56 4.73 10.81
N ALA A 299 -9.99 4.66 12.07
CA ALA A 299 -9.26 5.26 13.19
C ALA A 299 -7.84 4.67 13.33
N CYS A 300 -7.69 3.35 13.22
CA CYS A 300 -6.37 2.70 13.27
C CYS A 300 -5.47 3.10 12.10
N CYS A 301 -6.02 3.21 10.88
CA CYS A 301 -5.29 3.74 9.73
C CYS A 301 -4.82 5.18 9.95
N ALA A 302 -5.70 6.05 10.45
CA ALA A 302 -5.36 7.45 10.74
C ALA A 302 -4.27 7.57 11.81
N LEU A 303 -4.36 6.77 12.88
CA LEU A 303 -3.34 6.71 13.93
C LEU A 303 -2.00 6.19 13.40
N THR A 304 -2.02 5.16 12.55
CA THR A 304 -0.79 4.62 11.95
C THR A 304 -0.15 5.66 11.03
N LEU A 305 -0.93 6.35 10.20
CA LEU A 305 -0.43 7.42 9.34
C LEU A 305 0.15 8.60 10.14
N ALA A 306 -0.55 9.04 11.18
CA ALA A 306 -0.08 10.09 12.07
C ALA A 306 1.22 9.69 12.79
N ALA A 307 1.31 8.45 13.28
CA ALA A 307 2.52 7.91 13.88
C ALA A 307 3.68 7.86 12.88
N SER A 308 3.45 7.37 11.65
CA SER A 308 4.47 7.36 10.60
C SER A 308 4.97 8.76 10.26
N LEU A 309 4.07 9.74 10.17
CA LEU A 309 4.44 11.14 9.95
C LEU A 309 5.30 11.69 11.10
N LEU A 310 4.88 11.44 12.35
CA LEU A 310 5.64 11.88 13.53
C LEU A 310 7.02 11.22 13.60
N VAL A 311 7.13 9.93 13.27
CA VAL A 311 8.40 9.19 13.20
C VAL A 311 9.30 9.76 12.10
N ALA A 312 8.74 10.05 10.92
CA ALA A 312 9.49 10.66 9.82
C ALA A 312 10.00 12.07 10.17
N LEU A 313 9.12 12.92 10.72
CA LEU A 313 9.52 14.26 11.21
C LEU A 313 10.58 14.18 12.31
N ALA A 314 10.49 13.19 13.20
CA ALA A 314 11.47 13.00 14.25
C ALA A 314 12.81 12.47 13.72
N GLY A 315 12.80 11.69 12.64
CA GLY A 315 14.01 11.20 11.98
C GLY A 315 14.73 12.26 11.13
N LEU A 316 14.03 13.32 10.72
CA LEU A 316 14.64 14.48 10.04
C LEU A 316 15.43 15.38 11.00
N ARG A 317 15.25 15.23 12.32
CA ARG A 317 15.88 16.12 13.28
C ARG A 317 17.37 15.84 13.44
N PRO A 318 18.17 16.90 13.63
CA PRO A 318 19.59 16.72 13.90
C PRO A 318 19.80 15.95 15.22
N PRO A 319 20.88 15.16 15.31
CA PRO A 319 21.15 14.29 16.45
C PRO A 319 21.42 15.05 17.75
N CYS A 320 21.99 16.26 17.67
CA CYS A 320 22.29 17.10 18.83
C CYS A 320 21.29 18.26 18.91
N GLN A 321 20.78 18.52 20.12
CA GLN A 321 19.69 19.46 20.39
C GLN A 321 20.08 20.38 21.56
N GLY A 322 19.56 21.61 21.58
CA GLY A 322 19.83 22.61 22.62
C GLY A 322 20.99 23.56 22.30
N GLU A 323 21.76 23.92 23.33
CA GLU A 323 23.01 24.67 23.18
C GLU A 323 24.09 23.74 22.64
N LEU A 324 24.74 24.11 21.54
CA LEU A 324 25.65 23.23 20.81
C LEU A 324 27.10 23.60 21.11
N THR A 325 27.94 22.58 21.26
CA THR A 325 29.40 22.71 21.12
C THR A 325 29.83 22.66 19.65
N VAL A 326 31.07 23.04 19.32
CA VAL A 326 31.62 22.94 17.95
C VAL A 326 31.48 21.52 17.40
N ALA A 327 31.87 20.51 18.17
CA ALA A 327 31.75 19.10 17.78
C ALA A 327 30.29 18.64 17.56
N GLU A 328 29.34 19.22 18.31
CA GLU A 328 27.91 18.93 18.12
C GLU A 328 27.34 19.61 16.89
N LEU A 329 27.80 20.83 16.57
CA LEU A 329 27.47 21.51 15.33
C LEU A 329 28.01 20.74 14.11
N SER A 330 29.28 20.29 14.15
CA SER A 330 29.86 19.43 13.11
C SER A 330 29.05 18.15 12.89
N ARG A 331 28.61 17.49 13.98
CA ARG A 331 27.76 16.30 13.89
C ARG A 331 26.39 16.59 13.28
N ASN A 332 25.79 17.73 13.61
CA ASN A 332 24.53 18.17 13.01
C ASN A 332 24.70 18.48 11.51
N TYR A 333 25.80 19.16 11.14
CA TYR A 333 26.16 19.43 9.76
C TYR A 333 26.33 18.14 8.94
N ASN A 334 27.17 17.21 9.40
CA ASN A 334 27.42 15.93 8.71
C ASN A 334 26.14 15.11 8.56
N HIS A 335 25.28 15.16 9.58
CA HIS A 335 23.97 14.52 9.53
C HIS A 335 23.11 15.10 8.39
N MET A 336 23.06 16.42 8.25
CA MET A 336 22.31 17.07 7.17
C MET A 336 22.90 16.76 5.80
N VAL A 337 24.22 16.84 5.64
CA VAL A 337 24.91 16.49 4.38
C VAL A 337 24.56 15.06 3.95
N THR A 338 24.59 14.11 4.89
CA THR A 338 24.24 12.71 4.62
C THR A 338 22.74 12.54 4.33
N MET A 339 21.87 13.14 5.15
CA MET A 339 20.42 12.98 5.07
C MET A 339 19.86 13.57 3.76
N TYR A 340 20.34 14.74 3.36
CA TYR A 340 19.93 15.43 2.14
C TYR A 340 20.79 15.07 0.92
N LYS A 341 21.76 14.15 1.07
CA LYS A 341 22.69 13.70 0.02
C LYS A 341 23.41 14.88 -0.67
N MET A 342 23.84 15.85 0.12
CA MET A 342 24.51 17.04 -0.38
C MET A 342 25.92 16.68 -0.83
N ALA A 343 26.38 17.25 -1.94
CA ALA A 343 27.76 17.11 -2.42
C ALA A 343 28.69 18.09 -1.69
N LEU A 344 28.74 18.01 -0.36
CA LEU A 344 29.54 18.86 0.52
C LEU A 344 30.53 18.02 1.34
N PRO A 345 31.71 18.55 1.72
CA PRO A 345 32.67 17.82 2.54
C PRO A 345 32.17 17.66 3.98
N ASP A 346 32.51 16.54 4.62
CA ASP A 346 32.25 16.34 6.05
C ASP A 346 33.15 17.25 6.92
N MET A 347 32.76 17.45 8.18
CA MET A 347 33.52 18.16 9.20
C MET A 347 34.06 17.21 10.27
N ASP A 348 35.21 17.55 10.84
CA ASP A 348 35.73 16.90 12.06
C ASP A 348 35.13 17.50 13.34
N ASP A 349 35.50 16.94 14.50
CA ASP A 349 35.01 17.37 15.81
C ASP A 349 35.52 18.78 16.19
N GLU A 350 36.60 19.24 15.56
CA GLU A 350 37.16 20.59 15.70
C GLU A 350 36.46 21.64 14.81
N GLY A 351 35.52 21.21 13.96
CA GLY A 351 34.76 22.10 13.09
C GLY A 351 35.52 22.50 11.83
N GLN A 352 36.51 21.72 11.39
CA GLN A 352 37.24 21.92 10.15
C GLN A 352 36.76 20.97 9.06
N TRP A 353 36.88 21.40 7.79
CA TRP A 353 36.49 20.59 6.64
C TRP A 353 37.48 19.45 6.41
N ILE A 354 36.96 18.23 6.32
CA ILE A 354 37.74 17.05 5.96
C ILE A 354 37.92 17.04 4.44
N ALA A 355 39.16 17.16 3.99
CA ALA A 355 39.47 17.04 2.58
C ALA A 355 39.03 15.66 2.06
N PRO A 356 38.30 15.57 0.93
CA PRO A 356 37.91 14.29 0.37
C PRO A 356 39.16 13.46 0.09
N PRO A 357 39.13 12.13 0.33
CA PRO A 357 40.28 11.27 0.07
C PRO A 357 40.67 11.37 -1.41
N TYR A 358 41.97 11.50 -1.67
CA TYR A 358 42.50 11.59 -3.03
C TYR A 358 42.17 10.31 -3.80
N ASP A 359 41.26 10.40 -4.76
CA ASP A 359 40.94 9.32 -5.70
C ASP A 359 41.59 9.61 -7.06
N PRO A 360 42.63 8.85 -7.46
CA PRO A 360 43.31 9.04 -8.74
C PRO A 360 42.43 8.78 -9.97
N SER A 361 41.22 8.21 -9.79
CA SER A 361 40.25 7.99 -10.89
C SER A 361 39.32 9.18 -11.15
N HIS A 362 39.34 10.20 -10.28
CA HIS A 362 38.52 11.41 -10.39
C HIS A 362 39.41 12.66 -10.50
N ILE A 363 39.14 13.52 -11.48
CA ILE A 363 39.76 14.86 -11.56
C ILE A 363 38.76 15.85 -10.97
N VAL A 364 39.09 16.43 -9.82
CA VAL A 364 38.32 17.53 -9.24
C VAL A 364 38.76 18.83 -9.92
N ILE A 365 37.88 19.42 -10.72
CA ILE A 365 38.06 20.75 -11.30
C ILE A 365 37.31 21.73 -10.41
N ASN A 366 38.04 22.49 -9.57
CA ASN A 366 37.42 23.56 -8.80
C ASN A 366 37.17 24.75 -9.75
N LEU A 367 35.89 25.04 -10.00
CA LEU A 367 35.44 26.18 -10.80
C LEU A 367 35.10 27.40 -9.93
N SER A 368 35.36 27.34 -8.62
CA SER A 368 35.10 28.44 -7.71
C SER A 368 36.18 29.51 -7.82
N ASP A 369 35.72 30.76 -7.86
CA ASP A 369 36.57 31.95 -7.89
C ASP A 369 37.00 32.40 -6.48
N TRP A 370 36.74 31.56 -5.47
CA TRP A 370 37.02 31.79 -4.06
C TRP A 370 37.75 30.59 -3.44
N THR A 371 38.52 30.83 -2.39
CA THR A 371 39.11 29.76 -1.57
C THR A 371 38.03 28.95 -0.86
N ASP A 372 38.38 27.74 -0.40
CA ASP A 372 37.52 27.04 0.56
C ASP A 372 37.30 27.92 1.82
N PRO A 373 36.07 27.99 2.36
CA PRO A 373 35.78 28.79 3.54
C PRO A 373 36.54 28.29 4.75
N VAL A 374 37.18 29.20 5.46
CA VAL A 374 37.80 28.91 6.76
C VAL A 374 36.76 29.18 7.86
N PRO A 375 36.40 28.16 8.67
CA PRO A 375 35.48 28.34 9.78
C PRO A 375 36.18 28.89 11.03
N THR A 376 35.54 29.86 11.68
CA THR A 376 35.91 30.39 12.99
C THR A 376 34.72 30.31 13.94
N TYR A 377 34.98 30.08 15.22
CA TYR A 377 33.96 29.83 16.24
C TYR A 377 34.25 30.67 17.49
N GLU A 378 33.20 31.23 18.07
CA GLU A 378 33.24 31.81 19.41
C GLU A 378 32.43 30.95 20.37
N VAL A 379 32.98 30.74 21.56
CA VAL A 379 32.37 29.91 22.59
C VAL A 379 32.28 30.65 23.92
N ASP A 380 31.27 30.34 24.71
CA ASP A 380 31.08 30.85 26.07
C ASP A 380 32.01 30.17 27.09
N GLU A 381 31.91 30.58 28.35
CA GLU A 381 32.69 29.99 29.47
C GLU A 381 32.42 28.49 29.70
N ASN A 382 31.28 27.97 29.20
CA ASN A 382 30.88 26.58 29.31
C ASN A 382 31.26 25.74 28.08
N GLY A 383 31.81 26.37 27.03
CA GLY A 383 32.19 25.72 25.77
C GLY A 383 31.06 25.60 24.74
N HIS A 384 29.92 26.28 24.94
CA HIS A 384 28.83 26.36 23.98
C HIS A 384 29.08 27.47 22.95
N LEU A 385 28.65 27.24 21.71
CA LEU A 385 28.75 28.20 20.61
C LEU A 385 27.92 29.45 20.86
N THR A 386 28.56 30.61 20.77
CA THR A 386 27.92 31.93 20.77
C THR A 386 27.85 32.51 19.35
N SER A 387 28.82 32.19 18.51
CA SER A 387 28.80 32.56 17.09
C SER A 387 29.69 31.63 16.25
N PHE A 388 29.44 31.59 14.95
CA PHE A 388 30.40 31.05 13.98
C PHE A 388 30.46 31.94 12.74
N SER A 389 31.63 31.98 12.12
CA SER A 389 31.83 32.68 10.86
C SER A 389 32.52 31.78 9.84
N LEU A 390 32.19 31.96 8.57
CA LEU A 390 32.93 31.40 7.44
C LEU A 390 33.54 32.56 6.65
N THR A 391 34.84 32.48 6.37
CA THR A 391 35.55 33.48 5.57
C THR A 391 36.10 32.87 4.28
N TRP A 392 35.81 33.52 3.16
CA TRP A 392 36.32 33.18 1.83
C TRP A 392 37.24 34.29 1.33
N HIS A 393 38.30 33.92 0.63
CA HIS A 393 39.20 34.86 -0.04
C HIS A 393 39.08 34.73 -1.56
N ALA A 394 39.03 35.85 -2.27
CA ALA A 394 38.93 35.86 -3.72
C ALA A 394 40.23 35.31 -4.35
N ILE A 395 40.09 34.46 -5.37
CA ILE A 395 41.21 33.94 -6.15
C ILE A 395 41.33 34.80 -7.42
N PRO A 396 42.46 35.47 -7.68
CA PRO A 396 42.59 36.34 -8.84
C PRO A 396 42.36 35.60 -10.17
N GLN A 397 41.38 36.04 -10.96
CA GLN A 397 41.05 35.45 -12.28
C GLN A 397 41.00 36.47 -13.43
N SER A 398 41.09 35.96 -14.66
CA SER A 398 41.09 36.74 -15.91
C SER A 398 39.69 37.09 -16.44
N SER A 399 38.63 36.41 -15.97
CA SER A 399 37.24 36.55 -16.43
C SER A 399 36.50 37.76 -15.84
N GLY A 400 36.93 38.24 -14.65
CA GLY A 400 36.35 39.39 -13.96
C GLY A 400 35.01 39.13 -13.27
N LEU A 401 34.48 37.90 -13.28
CA LEU A 401 33.19 37.52 -12.69
C LEU A 401 33.43 36.44 -11.62
N TYR A 402 32.87 36.64 -10.43
CA TYR A 402 33.14 35.81 -9.25
C TYR A 402 31.84 35.15 -8.74
N PHE A 403 31.78 33.82 -8.78
CA PHE A 403 30.65 33.03 -8.26
C PHE A 403 30.91 32.53 -6.83
N PHE A 404 29.98 32.83 -5.94
CA PHE A 404 30.03 32.43 -4.54
C PHE A 404 29.01 31.32 -4.22
N SER A 405 29.37 30.37 -3.36
CA SER A 405 28.45 29.36 -2.85
C SER A 405 28.39 29.40 -1.32
N ALA A 406 27.24 29.82 -0.79
CA ALA A 406 26.95 29.81 0.64
C ALA A 406 26.44 28.45 1.17
N SER A 407 26.40 27.39 0.35
CA SER A 407 25.75 26.13 0.73
C SER A 407 26.31 25.54 2.03
N ARG A 408 27.62 25.63 2.27
CA ARG A 408 28.23 25.18 3.54
C ARG A 408 27.76 26.02 4.74
N PHE A 409 27.62 27.33 4.56
CA PHE A 409 27.12 28.25 5.58
C PHE A 409 25.65 27.96 5.90
N TYR A 410 24.80 27.83 4.89
CA TYR A 410 23.37 27.55 5.08
C TYR A 410 23.15 26.21 5.78
N THR A 411 23.90 25.16 5.44
CA THR A 411 23.81 23.88 6.15
C THR A 411 24.25 23.99 7.62
N LEU A 412 25.26 24.82 7.94
CA LEU A 412 25.64 25.08 9.34
C LEU A 412 24.56 25.84 10.10
N VAL A 413 23.98 26.89 9.49
CA VAL A 413 22.87 27.65 10.06
C VAL A 413 21.66 26.73 10.30
N ASP A 414 21.30 25.92 9.31
CA ASP A 414 20.19 24.97 9.42
C ASP A 414 20.44 23.98 10.57
N GLY A 415 21.66 23.44 10.69
CA GLY A 415 22.04 22.53 11.78
C GLY A 415 21.96 23.18 13.18
N ALA A 416 22.26 24.47 13.26
CA ALA A 416 22.21 25.27 14.49
C ALA A 416 20.79 25.67 14.89
N VAL A 417 20.03 26.26 13.95
CA VAL A 417 18.64 26.69 14.16
C VAL A 417 17.77 25.50 14.51
N SER A 418 17.94 24.38 13.78
CA SER A 418 17.16 23.17 13.97
C SER A 418 17.34 22.51 15.33
N ALA A 419 18.48 22.69 15.98
CA ALA A 419 18.76 22.11 17.29
C ALA A 419 17.91 22.69 18.42
N ARG A 420 17.36 23.91 18.26
CA ARG A 420 16.53 24.58 19.26
C ARG A 420 15.03 24.58 18.92
N GLN A 421 14.64 24.02 17.78
CA GLN A 421 13.26 24.03 17.30
C GLN A 421 12.44 22.83 17.78
N SER A 422 11.13 23.02 17.98
CA SER A 422 10.18 21.93 18.29
C SER A 422 9.95 21.00 17.09
N LEU A 423 9.33 19.83 17.31
CA LEU A 423 9.19 18.80 16.28
C LEU A 423 8.38 19.29 15.08
N LEU A 424 7.35 20.09 15.35
CA LEU A 424 6.45 20.63 14.33
C LEU A 424 7.00 21.91 13.71
N SER A 425 7.79 22.71 14.44
CA SER A 425 8.37 23.95 13.89
C SER A 425 9.61 23.72 13.05
N TYR A 426 10.33 22.61 13.26
CA TYR A 426 11.54 22.24 12.51
C TYR A 426 11.39 22.38 10.98
N ALA A 427 10.36 21.77 10.40
CA ALA A 427 10.19 21.72 8.95
C ALA A 427 9.93 23.10 8.31
N PHE A 428 9.36 24.03 9.07
CA PHE A 428 9.11 25.40 8.62
C PHE A 428 10.30 26.32 8.90
N ALA A 429 11.07 26.05 9.95
CA ALA A 429 12.21 26.88 10.34
C ALA A 429 13.34 26.87 9.31
N ILE A 430 13.64 25.71 8.71
CA ILE A 430 14.67 25.59 7.65
C ILE A 430 14.27 26.38 6.40
N ASP A 431 13.01 26.23 5.96
CA ASP A 431 12.52 26.91 4.76
C ASP A 431 12.48 28.44 4.97
N ALA A 432 11.99 28.87 6.13
CA ALA A 432 11.97 30.28 6.52
C ALA A 432 13.39 30.87 6.62
N ALA A 433 14.33 30.17 7.26
CA ALA A 433 15.71 30.62 7.39
C ALA A 433 16.39 30.73 6.02
N ASN A 434 16.24 29.73 5.16
CA ASN A 434 16.81 29.76 3.81
C ASN A 434 16.20 30.89 2.97
N GLN A 435 14.90 31.16 3.07
CA GLN A 435 14.26 32.28 2.39
C GLN A 435 14.79 33.63 2.89
N GLN A 436 14.95 33.80 4.20
CA GLN A 436 15.49 35.03 4.81
C GLN A 436 16.95 35.28 4.44
N MET A 437 17.76 34.22 4.30
CA MET A 437 19.16 34.31 3.92
C MET A 437 19.39 34.50 2.41
N THR A 438 18.41 34.15 1.56
CA THR A 438 18.56 34.19 0.09
C THR A 438 18.82 35.61 -0.43
N ASP A 439 18.27 36.62 0.24
CA ASP A 439 18.40 38.04 -0.14
C ASP A 439 19.51 38.79 0.62
N LEU A 440 20.36 38.09 1.39
CA LEU A 440 21.38 38.72 2.24
C LEU A 440 22.46 39.42 1.41
N LEU A 441 22.54 40.76 1.51
CA LEU A 441 23.58 41.55 0.88
C LEU A 441 24.76 41.84 1.84
N PRO A 442 25.97 42.08 1.32
CA PRO A 442 27.10 42.54 2.13
C PRO A 442 26.79 43.84 2.87
N GLY A 443 27.10 43.88 4.17
CA GLY A 443 26.79 44.98 5.07
C GLY A 443 25.41 44.89 5.72
N GLU A 444 24.57 43.93 5.31
CA GLU A 444 23.27 43.70 5.92
C GLU A 444 23.32 42.66 7.03
N THR A 445 22.30 42.73 7.88
CA THR A 445 22.09 41.81 9.00
C THR A 445 20.63 41.40 9.00
N VAL A 446 20.38 40.10 9.00
CA VAL A 446 19.06 39.49 8.98
C VAL A 446 18.85 38.74 10.29
N GLU A 447 17.73 39.00 10.94
CA GLU A 447 17.30 38.27 12.13
C GLU A 447 16.45 37.07 11.70
N LEU A 448 16.88 35.87 12.11
CA LEU A 448 16.16 34.63 11.85
C LEU A 448 15.24 34.28 13.01
N ASP A 449 14.24 33.45 12.72
CA ASP A 449 13.34 32.92 13.74
C ASP A 449 14.11 32.22 14.87
N GLY A 450 13.82 32.61 16.10
CA GLY A 450 14.48 32.09 17.31
C GLY A 450 15.57 33.00 17.88
N GLY A 451 15.82 34.18 17.30
CA GLY A 451 16.77 35.18 17.82
C GLY A 451 18.19 35.05 17.27
N TYR A 452 18.38 34.22 16.25
CA TYR A 452 19.67 34.12 15.55
C TYR A 452 19.86 35.32 14.64
N THR A 453 21.08 35.80 14.53
CA THR A 453 21.41 36.94 13.67
C THR A 453 22.46 36.54 12.65
N VAL A 454 22.15 36.69 11.36
CA VAL A 454 23.07 36.40 10.26
C VAL A 454 23.50 37.71 9.60
N SER A 455 24.80 37.90 9.42
CA SER A 455 25.35 39.09 8.75
C SER A 455 26.39 38.70 7.71
N ALA A 456 26.44 39.47 6.61
CA ALA A 456 27.47 39.35 5.59
C ALA A 456 28.39 40.57 5.60
N GLN A 457 29.70 40.38 5.52
CA GLN A 457 30.70 41.46 5.45
C GLN A 457 31.67 41.20 4.30
N LEU A 458 31.78 42.16 3.39
CA LEU A 458 32.78 42.15 2.32
C LEU A 458 33.87 43.18 2.64
N GLU A 459 35.09 42.70 2.82
CA GLU A 459 36.28 43.55 3.06
C GLU A 459 37.22 43.45 1.86
N GLY A 460 37.80 44.57 1.44
CA GLY A 460 38.80 44.62 0.37
C GLY A 460 38.45 45.59 -0.76
N THR A 461 39.24 45.54 -1.83
CA THR A 461 39.11 46.43 -2.99
C THR A 461 38.99 45.64 -4.28
N GLY A 462 38.27 46.18 -5.26
CA GLY A 462 38.22 45.60 -6.59
C GLY A 462 36.95 44.80 -6.92
N LEU A 463 35.95 44.72 -6.04
CA LEU A 463 34.66 44.05 -6.29
C LEU A 463 33.46 45.00 -6.11
N GLU A 464 32.53 44.98 -7.06
CA GLU A 464 31.18 45.56 -6.95
C GLU A 464 30.11 44.46 -6.87
N THR A 465 29.08 44.69 -6.06
CA THR A 465 27.97 43.73 -5.83
C THR A 465 26.87 43.90 -6.89
N MET A 466 26.46 42.83 -7.57
CA MET A 466 25.32 42.86 -8.51
C MET A 466 23.99 42.32 -7.95
N GLY A 467 24.02 41.71 -6.75
CA GLY A 467 22.88 41.04 -6.11
C GLY A 467 23.14 39.55 -5.94
N ASN A 468 22.48 38.89 -4.98
CA ASN A 468 22.57 37.45 -4.71
C ASN A 468 24.00 36.89 -4.62
N LEU A 469 24.91 37.61 -3.94
CA LEU A 469 26.32 37.20 -3.75
C LEU A 469 27.10 37.02 -5.08
N GLU A 470 26.68 37.68 -6.15
CA GLU A 470 27.43 37.80 -7.41
C GLU A 470 28.30 39.07 -7.40
N TYR A 471 29.59 38.93 -7.73
CA TYR A 471 30.57 40.03 -7.70
C TYR A 471 31.31 40.20 -9.03
N PHE A 472 31.62 41.45 -9.39
CA PHE A 472 32.42 41.79 -10.57
C PHE A 472 33.69 42.57 -10.21
N SER A 473 34.76 42.29 -10.95
CA SER A 473 36.01 43.03 -10.84
C SER A 473 35.86 44.46 -11.40
N THR A 474 36.21 45.47 -10.61
CA THR A 474 36.27 46.85 -11.08
C THR A 474 37.56 47.10 -11.87
N ASN A 475 37.43 47.28 -13.19
CA ASN A 475 38.42 47.92 -14.07
C ASN A 475 39.89 47.46 -13.92
N GLY A 476 40.15 46.15 -13.98
CA GLY A 476 41.52 45.63 -14.18
C GLY A 476 42.48 45.80 -12.99
N GLU A 477 41.98 46.16 -11.81
CA GLU A 477 42.74 46.11 -10.56
C GLU A 477 42.80 44.67 -10.02
N PRO A 478 43.92 44.27 -9.37
CA PRO A 478 44.01 42.98 -8.71
C PRO A 478 42.94 42.89 -7.62
N VAL A 479 42.09 41.87 -7.70
CA VAL A 479 41.05 41.61 -6.69
C VAL A 479 41.72 41.06 -5.44
N ASP A 480 41.65 41.82 -4.35
CA ASP A 480 42.05 41.41 -3.00
C ASP A 480 40.87 41.68 -2.08
N ALA A 481 40.00 40.69 -1.95
CA ALA A 481 38.75 40.78 -1.21
C ALA A 481 38.49 39.50 -0.41
N SER A 482 37.86 39.67 0.74
CA SER A 482 37.38 38.60 1.59
C SER A 482 35.91 38.82 1.94
N LEU A 483 35.13 37.75 1.87
CA LEU A 483 33.74 37.73 2.25
C LEU A 483 33.61 36.90 3.52
N THR A 484 33.00 37.45 4.56
CA THR A 484 32.74 36.75 5.81
C THR A 484 31.24 36.71 6.07
N LEU A 485 30.70 35.51 6.25
CA LEU A 485 29.33 35.31 6.74
C LEU A 485 29.40 34.88 8.20
N THR A 486 28.64 35.55 9.06
CA THR A 486 28.62 35.30 10.51
C THR A 486 27.20 34.98 10.96
N CYS A 487 27.04 33.95 11.79
CA CYS A 487 25.81 33.61 12.48
C CYS A 487 26.04 33.74 13.99
N ILE A 488 25.23 34.57 14.65
CA ILE A 488 25.26 34.83 16.09
C ILE A 488 24.05 34.14 16.74
N PHE A 489 24.31 33.46 17.86
CA PHE A 489 23.33 32.68 18.60
C PHE A 489 22.66 33.58 19.66
N PRO A 490 21.39 33.31 20.00
CA PRO A 490 20.66 34.02 21.04
C PRO A 490 21.03 33.56 22.45
#